data_AF-A0A2C8B9R3-F1
#
_entry.id   AF-A0A2C8B9R3-F1
#
_cell.length_a   1.000
_cell.length_b   1.000
_cell.length_c   1.000
_cell.angle_alpha   90.00
_cell.angle_beta   90.00
_cell.angle_gamma   90.00
#
_symmetry.space_group_name_H-M   'P 1'
#
loop_
_entity.id
_entity.type
_entity.pdbx_description
1 polymer ?
#
loop_
_entity_poly.entity_id
_entity_poly.type
_entity_poly.pdbx_seq_one_letter_code
_entity_poly.pdbx_strand_id
1 'polypeptide(L)' 'MTHTNAALTPRHRLIVARLVVEEDWPVSEVAARFQVSWPTVKRWADRYRAGQSM' A
#
# COMPACT_ATOMS: atom_id res chain seq x y z
N MET A 1 -16.21 -16.00 -1.40
CA MET A 1 -15.12 -15.24 -2.05
C MET A 1 -14.00 -15.02 -1.04
N THR A 2 -12.90 -15.73 -1.19
CA THR A 2 -11.65 -15.51 -0.44
C THR A 2 -10.92 -14.35 -1.11
N HIS A 3 -10.94 -13.16 -0.49
CA HIS A 3 -10.24 -12.00 -1.03
C HIS A 3 -8.73 -12.17 -0.82
N THR A 4 -7.96 -12.27 -1.91
CA THR A 4 -6.49 -12.30 -1.93
C THR A 4 -5.85 -11.20 -1.07
N ASN A 5 -6.54 -10.05 -0.93
CA ASN A 5 -6.03 -8.87 -0.23
C ASN A 5 -6.45 -8.78 1.26
N ALA A 6 -7.26 -9.72 1.77
CA ALA A 6 -7.72 -9.70 3.17
C ALA A 6 -6.59 -9.99 4.18
N ALA A 7 -5.45 -10.51 3.73
CA ALA A 7 -4.33 -10.91 4.59
C ALA A 7 -3.10 -9.98 4.51
N LEU A 8 -3.23 -8.75 4.00
CA LEU A 8 -2.15 -7.77 4.19
C LEU A 8 -2.18 -7.27 5.62
N THR A 9 -1.30 -7.85 6.43
CA THR A 9 -1.06 -7.44 7.83
C THR A 9 -0.81 -5.92 7.89
N PRO A 10 -1.13 -5.26 9.02
CA PRO A 10 -0.81 -3.83 9.21
C PRO A 10 0.65 -3.50 8.86
N ARG A 11 1.58 -4.42 9.14
CA ARG A 11 2.99 -4.32 8.76
C ARG A 11 3.20 -4.24 7.25
N HIS A 12 2.53 -5.08 6.46
CA HIS A 12 2.65 -5.02 5.00
C HIS A 12 2.14 -3.71 4.42
N ARG A 13 1.04 -3.18 4.97
CA ARG A 13 0.49 -1.90 4.53
C ARG A 13 1.46 -0.75 4.78
N LEU A 14 2.20 -0.79 5.89
CA LEU A 14 3.28 0.15 6.16
C LEU A 14 4.44 0.02 5.16
N ILE A 15 4.86 -1.20 4.82
CA ILE A 15 5.91 -1.42 3.82
C ILE A 15 5.48 -0.84 2.46
N VAL A 16 4.26 -1.13 2.01
CA VAL A 16 3.71 -0.60 0.77
C VAL A 16 3.72 0.94 0.75
N ALA A 17 3.30 1.56 1.86
CA ALA A 17 3.27 3.02 1.94
C ALA A 17 4.69 3.64 1.94
N ARG A 18 5.67 3.01 2.62
CA ARG A 18 7.06 3.47 2.62
C ARG A 18 7.71 3.39 1.25
N LEU A 19 7.49 2.29 0.52
CA LEU A 19 8.00 2.16 -0.85
C LEU A 19 7.56 3.34 -1.74
N VAL A 20 6.30 3.77 -1.61
CA VAL A 20 5.75 4.87 -2.41
C VAL A 20 6.21 6.25 -1.90
N VAL A 21 6.35 6.43 -0.58
CA VAL A 21 6.57 7.76 0.02
C VAL A 21 8.04 8.06 0.27
N GLU A 22 8.81 7.09 0.75
CA GLU A 22 10.22 7.24 1.13
C GLU A 22 11.15 6.84 -0.01
N GLU A 23 10.81 5.79 -0.75
CA GLU A 23 11.62 5.27 -1.86
C GLU A 23 11.13 5.74 -3.24
N ASP A 24 10.07 6.57 -3.29
CA ASP A 24 9.50 7.17 -4.50
C ASP A 24 9.09 6.17 -5.61
N TRP A 25 8.73 4.95 -5.23
CA TRP A 25 8.27 3.95 -6.20
C TRP A 25 6.92 4.34 -6.82
N PRO A 26 6.72 4.11 -8.13
CA PRO A 26 5.43 4.33 -8.78
C PRO A 26 4.31 3.48 -8.14
N VAL A 27 3.18 4.12 -7.84
CA VAL A 27 2.00 3.44 -7.25
C VAL A 27 1.53 2.24 -8.09
N SER A 28 1.63 2.33 -9.43
CA SER A 28 1.29 1.25 -10.36
C SER A 28 2.21 0.05 -10.22
N GLU A 29 3.51 0.26 -10.04
CA GLU A 29 4.49 -0.79 -9.88
C GLU A 29 4.31 -1.50 -8.54
N VAL A 30 4.11 -0.73 -7.46
CA VAL A 30 3.82 -1.29 -6.13
C VAL A 30 2.49 -2.06 -6.14
N ALA A 31 1.46 -1.54 -6.81
CA ALA A 31 0.18 -2.24 -6.96
C ALA A 31 0.34 -3.60 -7.66
N ALA A 32 1.09 -3.64 -8.77
CA ALA A 32 1.40 -4.87 -9.48
C ALA A 32 2.23 -5.84 -8.62
N ARG A 33 3.26 -5.36 -7.93
CA ARG A 33 4.13 -6.20 -7.09
C ARG A 33 3.38 -6.86 -5.93
N PHE A 34 2.48 -6.12 -5.29
CA PHE A 34 1.73 -6.60 -4.12
C PHE A 34 0.35 -7.17 -4.47
N GLN A 35 0.01 -7.28 -5.77
CA GLN A 35 -1.26 -7.81 -6.26
C GLN A 35 -2.50 -7.13 -5.65
N VAL A 36 -2.36 -5.82 -5.38
CA VAL A 36 -3.43 -4.96 -4.86
C VAL A 36 -3.86 -3.97 -5.94
N SER A 37 -5.06 -3.42 -5.80
CA SER A 37 -5.51 -2.37 -6.72
C SER A 37 -4.73 -1.07 -6.50
N TRP A 38 -4.47 -0.35 -7.59
CA TRP A 38 -3.87 1.00 -7.55
C TRP A 38 -4.52 1.94 -6.51
N PRO A 39 -5.86 2.09 -6.41
CA PRO A 39 -6.49 2.96 -5.41
C PRO A 39 -6.25 2.51 -3.97
N THR A 40 -5.98 1.22 -3.74
CA THR A 40 -5.62 0.71 -2.40
C THR A 40 -4.24 1.21 -1.99
N VAL A 41 -3.25 1.09 -2.88
CA VAL A 41 -1.89 1.59 -2.64
C VAL A 41 -1.91 3.10 -2.43
N LYS A 42 -2.61 3.85 -3.29
CA LYS A 42 -2.74 5.30 -3.14
C LYS A 42 -3.31 5.66 -1.76
N ARG A 43 -4.38 4.99 -1.32
CA ARG A 43 -5.00 5.25 -0.01
C ARG A 43 -4.02 5.03 1.15
N TRP A 44 -3.19 4.00 1.10
CA TRP A 44 -2.20 3.74 2.14
C TRP A 44 -1.07 4.78 2.11
N ALA A 45 -0.55 5.13 0.94
CA ALA A 45 0.44 6.19 0.82
C ALA A 45 -0.09 7.54 1.35
N ASP A 46 -1.34 7.89 1.03
CA ASP A 46 -1.99 9.12 1.51
C ASP A 46 -2.15 9.12 3.04
N ARG A 47 -2.57 8.00 3.65
CA ARG A 47 -2.64 7.86 5.12
C ARG A 47 -1.27 7.98 5.77
N TYR A 48 -0.25 7.36 5.19
CA TYR A 48 1.11 7.39 5.71
C TYR A 48 1.68 8.81 5.69
N ARG A 49 1.50 9.55 4.59
CA ARG A 49 1.87 10.98 4.50
C ARG A 49 1.15 11.83 5.54
N ALA A 50 -0.11 11.51 5.83
CA ALA A 50 -0.90 12.24 6.81
C ALA A 50 -0.63 11.80 8.28
N GLY A 51 0.30 10.86 8.52
CA GLY A 51 0.56 10.32 9.87
C GLY A 51 -0.62 9.56 10.48
N GLN A 52 -1.57 9.11 9.65
CA GLN A 52 -2.75 8.37 10.10
C GLN A 52 -2.41 6.90 10.36
N SER A 53 -3.20 6.26 11.23
CA SER A 53 -3.12 4.82 11.45
C SER A 53 -3.43 4.01 10.18
N MET A 54 -2.76 2.87 10.01
CA MET A 54 -2.75 2.07 8.78
C MET A 54 -3.72 0.89 8.81
#